data_AF-A0A922FP77-F1
#
_entry.id   AF-A0A922FP77-F1
#
_cell.length_a   1.000
_cell.length_b   1.000
_cell.length_c   1.000
_cell.angle_alpha   90.00
_cell.angle_beta   90.00
_cell.angle_gamma   90.00
#
_symmetry.space_group_name_H-M   'P 1'
#
loop_
_entity.id
_entity.type
_entity.pdbx_description
1 polymer ?
#
loop_
_entity_poly.entity_id
_entity_poly.type
_entity_poly.pdbx_seq_one_letter_code
_entity_poly.pdbx_strand_id
1 'polypeptide(L)'
;MDITMHEMGTRWPFFVFLSGSMFCLLSSSICHLFSCHSHPLSLLLLRVDYVGITIMIITSFFPPIYYMFQCDPHWQFVYLGGITAMGIFTIATMLSPALSSGKYRGFRALLFSSMGLFGIIPAIHAVFVNWGNPQRNATLAYEAAMAVSYLTGVLVYVSRVPERCKPGWFDLVGHSHQIFHVLVVMGALAHYGASLHILDAQYAITCGRTI
;
A
#
# COMPACT_ATOMS: atom_id res chain seq x y z
N MET A 1 -4.35 -36.45 24.85
CA MET A 1 -4.10 -36.16 23.42
C MET A 1 -4.59 -34.73 23.23
N ASP A 2 -3.92 -33.80 23.90
CA ASP A 2 -4.27 -32.39 23.90
C ASP A 2 -3.32 -31.73 22.93
N ILE A 3 -3.80 -31.57 21.70
CA ILE A 3 -3.21 -30.64 20.76
C ILE A 3 -3.45 -29.28 21.42
N THR A 4 -2.48 -28.81 22.19
CA THR A 4 -2.40 -27.43 22.62
C THR A 4 -2.53 -26.60 21.35
N MET A 5 -3.67 -25.93 21.21
CA MET A 5 -3.87 -24.93 20.20
C MET A 5 -2.77 -23.91 20.41
N HIS A 6 -1.71 -24.01 19.60
CA HIS A 6 -0.74 -22.94 19.44
C HIS A 6 -1.60 -21.72 19.10
N GLU A 7 -1.72 -20.76 20.04
CA GLU A 7 -2.55 -19.58 19.84
C GLU A 7 -2.16 -18.99 18.50
N MET A 8 -3.06 -19.12 17.53
CA MET A 8 -2.79 -18.70 16.17
C MET A 8 -2.81 -17.18 16.22
N GLY A 9 -1.64 -16.54 16.14
CA GLY A 9 -1.50 -15.09 16.17
C GLY A 9 -2.54 -14.42 15.27
N THR A 10 -3.11 -13.29 15.70
CA THR A 10 -4.26 -12.66 15.05
C THR A 10 -3.99 -12.33 13.58
N ARG A 11 -4.65 -13.04 12.64
CA ARG A 11 -4.37 -12.95 11.19
C ARG A 11 -5.28 -12.00 10.39
N TRP A 12 -6.35 -11.46 11.00
CA TRP A 12 -7.28 -10.60 10.27
C TRP A 12 -6.62 -9.35 9.63
N PRO A 13 -5.62 -8.67 10.24
CA PRO A 13 -5.00 -7.50 9.62
C PRO A 13 -4.30 -7.84 8.31
N PHE A 14 -3.65 -9.00 8.27
CA PHE A 14 -3.01 -9.55 7.08
C PHE A 14 -4.03 -9.81 5.95
N PHE A 15 -5.18 -10.42 6.28
CA PHE A 15 -6.23 -10.65 5.28
C PHE A 15 -6.88 -9.36 4.78
N VAL A 16 -6.95 -8.31 5.60
CA VAL A 16 -7.40 -6.97 5.17
C VAL A 16 -6.44 -6.41 4.12
N PHE A 17 -5.13 -6.43 4.38
CA PHE A 17 -4.11 -6.03 3.40
C PHE A 17 -4.23 -6.83 2.10
N LEU A 18 -4.30 -8.16 2.19
CA LEU A 18 -4.37 -9.03 1.02
C LEU A 18 -5.61 -8.74 0.18
N SER A 19 -6.78 -8.60 0.82
CA SER A 19 -8.04 -8.30 0.15
C SER A 19 -7.99 -6.95 -0.59
N GLY A 20 -7.42 -5.92 0.05
CA GLY A 20 -7.25 -4.61 -0.60
C GLY A 20 -6.27 -4.64 -1.77
N SER A 21 -5.18 -5.40 -1.65
CA SER A 21 -4.21 -5.60 -2.73
C SER A 21 -4.83 -6.34 -3.92
N MET A 22 -5.58 -7.42 -3.65
CA MET A 22 -6.30 -8.17 -4.69
C MET A 22 -7.32 -7.28 -5.38
N PHE A 23 -8.10 -6.49 -4.62
CA PHE A 23 -9.04 -5.55 -5.19
C PHE A 23 -8.36 -4.53 -6.11
N CYS A 24 -7.25 -3.92 -5.68
CA CYS A 24 -6.49 -2.96 -6.48
C CYS A 24 -5.96 -3.56 -7.78
N LEU A 25 -5.33 -4.74 -7.72
CA LEU A 25 -4.75 -5.37 -8.91
C LEU A 25 -5.84 -5.83 -9.87
N LEU A 26 -6.97 -6.34 -9.36
CA LEU A 26 -8.09 -6.76 -10.18
C LEU A 26 -8.79 -5.56 -10.83
N SER A 27 -9.07 -4.49 -10.08
CA SER A 27 -9.70 -3.29 -10.64
C SER A 27 -8.83 -2.66 -11.72
N SER A 28 -7.51 -2.65 -11.53
CA SER A 28 -6.56 -2.17 -12.52
C SER A 28 -6.55 -3.03 -13.79
N SER A 29 -6.53 -4.35 -13.62
CA SER A 29 -6.55 -5.30 -14.73
C SER A 29 -7.83 -5.17 -15.56
N ILE A 30 -8.99 -5.07 -14.90
CA ILE A 30 -10.29 -4.85 -15.56
C ILE A 30 -10.30 -3.50 -16.29
N CYS A 31 -9.81 -2.44 -15.64
CA CYS A 31 -9.75 -1.11 -16.24
C CYS A 31 -8.96 -1.14 -17.56
N HIS A 32 -7.76 -1.70 -17.54
CA HIS A 32 -6.91 -1.75 -18.73
C HIS A 32 -7.42 -2.72 -19.80
N LEU A 33 -8.04 -3.84 -19.41
CA LEU A 33 -8.64 -4.79 -20.36
C LEU A 33 -9.81 -4.17 -21.14
N PHE A 34 -10.67 -3.39 -20.47
CA PHE A 34 -11.88 -2.82 -21.08
C PHE A 34 -11.72 -1.33 -21.46
N SER A 35 -10.51 -0.79 -21.43
CA SER A 35 -10.23 0.63 -21.69
C SER A 35 -10.68 1.11 -23.09
N CYS A 36 -10.73 0.21 -24.07
CA CYS A 36 -11.13 0.50 -25.46
C CYS A 36 -12.61 0.22 -25.78
N HIS A 37 -13.39 -0.27 -24.80
CA HIS A 37 -14.77 -0.71 -25.05
C HIS A 37 -15.73 0.47 -25.33
N SER A 38 -15.83 1.43 -24.39
CA SER A 38 -16.61 2.65 -24.58
C SER A 38 -16.10 3.78 -23.70
N HIS A 39 -16.26 5.03 -24.15
CA HIS A 39 -15.77 6.19 -23.41
C HIS A 39 -16.35 6.31 -21.99
N PRO A 40 -17.67 6.15 -21.75
CA PRO A 40 -18.22 6.21 -20.39
C PRO A 40 -17.70 5.08 -19.48
N LEU A 41 -17.59 3.85 -20.01
CA LEU A 41 -17.10 2.71 -19.23
C LEU A 41 -15.64 2.88 -18.85
N SER A 42 -14.80 3.30 -19.80
CA SER A 42 -13.37 3.55 -19.58
C SER A 42 -13.15 4.60 -18.48
N LEU A 43 -13.92 5.69 -18.48
CA LEU A 43 -13.83 6.70 -17.41
C LEU A 43 -14.29 6.19 -16.04
N LEU A 44 -15.33 5.35 -16.00
CA LEU A 44 -15.77 4.72 -14.75
C LEU A 44 -14.69 3.79 -14.20
N LEU A 45 -14.18 2.88 -15.03
CA LEU A 45 -13.16 1.91 -14.62
C LEU A 45 -11.86 2.59 -14.19
N LEU A 46 -11.46 3.69 -14.84
CA LEU A 46 -10.30 4.47 -14.43
C LEU A 46 -10.46 5.06 -13.02
N ARG A 47 -11.67 5.48 -12.65
CA ARG A 47 -11.94 5.96 -11.28
C ARG A 47 -11.92 4.80 -10.29
N VAL A 48 -12.46 3.64 -10.66
CA VAL A 48 -12.42 2.42 -9.82
C VAL A 48 -10.97 1.94 -9.63
N ASP A 49 -10.12 2.05 -10.65
CA ASP A 49 -8.68 1.77 -10.57
C ASP A 49 -7.99 2.70 -9.55
N TYR A 50 -8.26 4.01 -9.60
CA TYR A 50 -7.76 4.96 -8.59
C TYR A 50 -8.27 4.70 -7.17
N VAL A 51 -9.52 4.29 -7.03
CA VAL A 51 -10.08 3.84 -5.74
C VAL A 51 -9.35 2.57 -5.26
N GLY A 52 -9.02 1.65 -6.17
CA GLY A 52 -8.20 0.47 -5.89
C GLY A 52 -6.86 0.82 -5.25
N ILE A 53 -6.11 1.73 -5.85
CA ILE A 53 -4.83 2.23 -5.31
C ILE A 53 -5.04 2.77 -3.88
N THR A 54 -6.08 3.56 -3.68
CA THR A 54 -6.36 4.17 -2.38
C THR A 54 -6.69 3.11 -1.32
N ILE A 55 -7.51 2.12 -1.66
CA ILE A 55 -7.88 1.02 -0.77
C ILE A 55 -6.63 0.20 -0.40
N MET A 56 -5.79 -0.15 -1.37
CA MET A 56 -4.55 -0.88 -1.10
C MET A 56 -3.63 -0.13 -0.12
N ILE A 57 -3.50 1.19 -0.26
CA ILE A 57 -2.71 2.02 0.68
C ILE A 57 -3.34 1.99 2.08
N ILE A 58 -4.66 2.14 2.21
CA ILE A 58 -5.32 2.09 3.53
C ILE A 58 -5.10 0.72 4.17
N THR A 59 -5.36 -0.36 3.43
CA THR A 59 -5.32 -1.72 3.97
C THR A 59 -3.90 -2.19 4.27
N SER A 60 -2.88 -1.69 3.58
CA SER A 60 -1.47 -1.99 3.90
C SER A 60 -1.02 -1.42 5.24
N PHE A 61 -1.71 -0.44 5.82
CA PHE A 61 -1.36 0.06 7.15
C PHE A 61 -1.83 -0.90 8.26
N PHE A 62 -2.80 -1.78 7.99
CA PHE A 62 -3.37 -2.64 9.03
C PHE A 62 -2.36 -3.60 9.65
N PRO A 63 -1.62 -4.44 8.89
CA PRO A 63 -0.65 -5.35 9.48
C PRO A 63 0.44 -4.67 10.32
N PRO A 64 1.26 -3.73 9.80
CA PRO A 64 2.36 -3.17 10.57
C PRO A 64 1.86 -2.37 11.79
N ILE A 65 0.78 -1.60 11.66
CA ILE A 65 0.26 -0.80 12.77
C ILE A 65 -0.33 -1.68 13.86
N TYR A 66 -1.15 -2.66 13.49
CA TYR A 66 -1.77 -3.55 14.47
C TYR A 66 -0.71 -4.36 15.24
N TYR A 67 0.28 -4.89 14.53
CA TYR A 67 1.29 -5.75 15.14
C TYR A 67 2.38 -4.99 15.90
N MET A 68 2.87 -3.86 15.39
CA MET A 68 3.92 -3.07 16.06
C MET A 68 3.43 -2.31 17.30
N PHE A 69 2.13 -1.98 17.34
CA PHE A 69 1.49 -1.26 18.46
C PHE A 69 0.49 -2.15 19.20
N GLN A 70 0.65 -3.47 19.18
CA GLN A 70 -0.27 -4.42 19.81
C GLN A 70 -0.48 -4.15 21.33
N CYS A 71 0.53 -3.63 22.02
CA CYS A 71 0.43 -3.30 23.44
C CYS A 71 -0.11 -1.88 23.71
N ASP A 72 -0.27 -1.05 22.67
CA ASP A 72 -0.75 0.34 22.77
C ASP A 72 -1.89 0.63 21.77
N PRO A 73 -3.14 0.19 22.08
CA PRO A 73 -4.28 0.32 21.16
C PRO A 73 -4.59 1.76 20.75
N HIS A 74 -4.26 2.73 21.60
CA HIS A 74 -4.44 4.15 21.31
C HIS A 74 -3.76 4.56 19.98
N TRP A 75 -2.51 4.14 19.79
CA TRP A 75 -1.74 4.48 18.58
C TRP A 75 -2.26 3.76 17.34
N GLN A 76 -2.83 2.56 17.50
CA GLN A 76 -3.51 1.88 16.39
C GLN A 76 -4.69 2.72 15.88
N PHE A 77 -5.55 3.21 16.78
CA PHE A 77 -6.69 4.03 16.38
C PHE A 77 -6.27 5.35 15.73
N VAL A 78 -5.24 6.01 16.26
CA VAL A 78 -4.73 7.27 15.71
C VAL A 78 -4.20 7.08 14.29
N TYR A 79 -3.34 6.09 14.06
CA TYR A 79 -2.72 5.88 12.75
C TYR A 79 -3.69 5.28 11.72
N LEU A 80 -4.48 4.27 12.11
CA LEU A 80 -5.48 3.67 11.22
C LEU A 80 -6.62 4.63 10.93
N GLY A 81 -7.06 5.42 11.91
CA GLY A 81 -8.03 6.48 11.72
C GLY A 81 -7.52 7.57 10.78
N GLY A 82 -6.27 8.01 10.97
CA GLY A 82 -5.62 9.01 10.12
C GLY A 82 -5.52 8.59 8.65
N ILE A 83 -4.97 7.41 8.37
CA ILE A 83 -4.84 6.91 6.99
C ILE A 83 -6.22 6.67 6.34
N THR A 84 -7.20 6.19 7.11
CA THR A 84 -8.57 6.01 6.63
C THR A 84 -9.23 7.35 6.27
N ALA A 85 -9.06 8.38 7.09
CA ALA A 85 -9.58 9.72 6.81
C ALA A 85 -8.95 10.32 5.54
N MET A 86 -7.62 10.22 5.40
CA MET A 86 -6.90 10.63 4.17
C MET A 86 -7.38 9.83 2.95
N GLY A 87 -7.64 8.54 3.15
CA GLY A 87 -8.15 7.64 2.12
C GLY A 87 -9.56 8.00 1.66
N ILE A 88 -10.49 8.28 2.57
CA ILE A 88 -11.85 8.74 2.25
C ILE A 88 -11.80 10.03 1.45
N PHE A 89 -10.97 10.99 1.87
CA PHE A 89 -10.77 12.24 1.15
C PHE A 89 -10.24 12.00 -0.28
N THR A 90 -9.27 11.09 -0.42
CA THR A 90 -8.71 10.73 -1.72
C THR A 90 -9.74 10.01 -2.61
N ILE A 91 -10.52 9.07 -2.08
CA ILE A 91 -11.61 8.39 -2.80
C ILE A 91 -12.64 9.41 -3.28
N ALA A 92 -13.10 10.31 -2.43
CA ALA A 92 -14.05 11.36 -2.81
C ALA A 92 -13.50 12.23 -3.96
N THR A 93 -12.21 12.55 -3.89
CA THR A 93 -11.50 13.29 -4.94
C THR A 93 -11.40 12.50 -6.25
N MET A 94 -11.10 11.20 -6.19
CA MET A 94 -10.95 10.34 -7.38
C MET A 94 -12.26 10.02 -8.06
N LEU A 95 -13.38 10.00 -7.31
CA LEU A 95 -14.71 9.81 -7.88
C LEU A 95 -15.21 11.07 -8.62
N SER A 96 -14.60 12.24 -8.37
CA SER A 96 -14.91 13.48 -9.10
C SER A 96 -14.41 13.42 -10.56
N PRO A 97 -15.28 13.64 -11.57
CA PRO A 97 -14.87 13.68 -12.97
C PRO A 97 -13.81 14.73 -13.30
N ALA A 98 -13.88 15.89 -12.65
CA ALA A 98 -12.96 17.00 -12.92
C ALA A 98 -11.54 16.67 -12.43
N LEU A 99 -11.43 16.12 -11.22
CA LEU A 99 -10.17 15.88 -10.53
C LEU A 99 -9.50 14.54 -10.93
N SER A 100 -10.27 13.61 -11.49
CA SER A 100 -9.74 12.36 -12.07
C SER A 100 -9.20 12.51 -13.50
N SER A 101 -9.39 13.67 -14.15
CA SER A 101 -8.96 13.90 -15.53
C SER A 101 -7.43 13.87 -15.70
N GLY A 102 -6.95 13.61 -16.93
CA GLY A 102 -5.52 13.51 -17.24
C GLY A 102 -4.69 14.75 -16.85
N LYS A 103 -5.31 15.94 -16.82
CA LYS A 103 -4.69 17.22 -16.42
C LYS A 103 -4.18 17.21 -14.98
N TYR A 104 -4.86 16.48 -14.08
CA TYR A 104 -4.54 16.44 -12.65
C TYR A 104 -3.67 15.23 -12.27
N ARG A 105 -2.90 14.68 -13.21
CA ARG A 105 -2.00 13.54 -12.93
C ARG A 105 -1.04 13.81 -11.78
N GLY A 106 -0.39 14.98 -11.77
CA GLY A 106 0.53 15.36 -10.70
C GLY A 106 -0.17 15.51 -9.34
N PHE A 107 -1.41 16.03 -9.34
CA PHE A 107 -2.22 16.14 -8.13
C PHE A 107 -2.61 14.76 -7.57
N ARG A 108 -3.01 13.81 -8.42
CA ARG A 108 -3.25 12.42 -7.98
C ARG A 108 -2.01 11.78 -7.39
N ALA A 109 -0.87 11.92 -8.08
CA ALA A 109 0.40 11.42 -7.58
C ALA A 109 0.75 12.01 -6.21
N LEU A 110 0.49 13.32 -6.00
CA LEU A 110 0.68 13.98 -4.72
C LEU A 110 -0.22 13.39 -3.62
N LEU A 111 -1.51 13.14 -3.90
CA LEU A 111 -2.43 12.52 -2.93
C LEU A 111 -2.00 11.11 -2.53
N PHE A 112 -1.68 10.25 -3.50
CA PHE A 112 -1.22 8.90 -3.19
C PHE A 112 0.13 8.92 -2.47
N SER A 113 1.04 9.81 -2.88
CA SER A 113 2.33 9.96 -2.21
C SER A 113 2.19 10.48 -0.80
N SER A 114 1.29 11.43 -0.52
CA SER A 114 1.09 11.95 0.84
C SER A 114 0.55 10.87 1.77
N MET A 115 -0.36 10.01 1.29
CA MET A 115 -0.82 8.84 2.04
C MET A 115 0.31 7.86 2.32
N GLY A 116 1.17 7.56 1.34
CA GLY A 116 2.34 6.70 1.55
C GLY A 116 3.35 7.31 2.54
N LEU A 117 3.65 8.61 2.39
CA LEU A 117 4.58 9.34 3.25
C LEU A 117 4.07 9.49 4.68
N PHE A 118 2.75 9.49 4.91
CA PHE A 118 2.17 9.43 6.25
C PHE A 118 2.71 8.23 7.03
N GLY A 119 3.02 7.10 6.37
CA GLY A 119 3.60 5.90 6.96
C GLY A 119 4.98 6.08 7.59
N ILE A 120 5.71 7.15 7.24
CA ILE A 120 7.01 7.46 7.88
C ILE A 120 6.82 7.77 9.38
N ILE A 121 5.74 8.44 9.75
CA ILE A 121 5.46 8.83 11.13
C ILE A 121 5.29 7.60 12.04
N PRO A 122 4.36 6.66 11.78
CA PRO A 122 4.23 5.45 12.58
C PRO A 122 5.45 4.54 12.46
N ALA A 123 6.16 4.51 11.33
CA ALA A 123 7.39 3.73 11.20
C ALA A 123 8.47 4.22 12.18
N ILE A 124 8.75 5.53 12.20
CA ILE A 124 9.69 6.13 13.17
C ILE A 124 9.25 5.84 14.61
N HIS A 125 7.98 6.04 14.91
CA HIS A 125 7.45 5.78 16.24
C HIS A 125 7.61 4.29 16.64
N ALA A 126 7.31 3.37 15.73
CA ALA A 126 7.46 1.94 15.95
C ALA A 126 8.93 1.55 16.20
N VAL A 127 9.90 2.20 15.55
CA VAL A 127 11.34 1.98 15.81
C VAL A 127 11.71 2.31 17.25
N PHE A 128 11.19 3.43 17.78
CA PHE A 128 11.46 3.84 19.15
C PHE A 128 10.81 2.91 20.18
N VAL A 129 9.53 2.57 19.99
CA VAL A 129 8.79 1.71 20.94
C VAL A 129 9.32 0.27 20.90
N ASN A 130 9.71 -0.22 19.73
CA ASN A 130 10.20 -1.59 19.55
C ASN A 130 11.74 -1.65 19.43
N TRP A 131 12.46 -0.77 20.14
CA TRP A 131 13.92 -0.66 20.00
C TRP A 131 14.67 -1.98 20.27
N GLY A 132 14.21 -2.75 21.25
CA GLY A 132 14.81 -4.03 21.63
C GLY A 132 14.36 -5.24 20.80
N ASN A 133 13.46 -5.06 19.83
CA ASN A 133 12.93 -6.18 19.04
C ASN A 133 13.97 -6.64 17.99
N PRO A 134 14.48 -7.89 18.06
CA PRO A 134 15.47 -8.39 17.12
C PRO A 134 14.98 -8.44 15.67
N GLN A 135 13.66 -8.56 15.47
CA GLN A 135 13.03 -8.65 14.15
C GLN A 135 12.83 -7.28 13.48
N ARG A 136 13.04 -6.18 14.22
CA ARG A 136 12.83 -4.80 13.76
C ARG A 136 13.59 -4.50 12.47
N ASN A 137 14.89 -4.81 12.43
CA ASN A 137 15.75 -4.42 11.30
C ASN A 137 15.34 -5.12 10.00
N ALA A 138 14.96 -6.40 10.07
CA ALA A 138 14.48 -7.14 8.90
C ALA A 138 13.14 -6.58 8.41
N THR A 139 12.19 -6.33 9.31
CA THR A 139 10.91 -5.69 8.97
C THR A 139 11.12 -4.31 8.34
N LEU A 140 12.00 -3.48 8.91
CA LEU A 140 12.35 -2.17 8.33
C LEU A 140 12.97 -2.29 6.94
N ALA A 141 13.79 -3.32 6.68
CA ALA A 141 14.37 -3.54 5.37
C ALA A 141 13.31 -3.86 4.32
N TYR A 142 12.32 -4.71 4.64
CA TYR A 142 11.19 -4.98 3.76
C TYR A 142 10.32 -3.74 3.52
N GLU A 143 9.99 -2.98 4.57
CA GLU A 143 9.21 -1.74 4.43
C GLU A 143 9.97 -0.66 3.65
N ALA A 144 11.29 -0.57 3.81
CA ALA A 144 12.14 0.31 3.02
C ALA A 144 12.16 -0.11 1.54
N ALA A 145 12.25 -1.41 1.25
CA ALA A 145 12.15 -1.93 -0.11
C ALA A 145 10.79 -1.61 -0.76
N MET A 146 9.71 -1.72 0.00
CA MET A 146 8.38 -1.27 -0.43
C MET A 146 8.36 0.23 -0.74
N ALA A 147 8.85 1.06 0.19
CA ALA A 147 8.86 2.51 0.03
C ALA A 147 9.68 2.95 -1.21
N VAL A 148 10.87 2.36 -1.41
CA VAL A 148 11.70 2.63 -2.59
C VAL A 148 10.97 2.22 -3.87
N SER A 149 10.31 1.06 -3.88
CA SER A 149 9.57 0.58 -5.04
C SER A 149 8.44 1.53 -5.43
N TYR A 150 7.60 1.92 -4.47
CA TYR A 150 6.49 2.83 -4.72
C TYR A 150 6.95 4.24 -5.10
N LEU A 151 7.93 4.81 -4.41
CA LEU A 151 8.45 6.14 -4.74
C LEU A 151 9.06 6.17 -6.13
N THR A 152 9.85 5.15 -6.49
CA THR A 152 10.41 5.01 -7.84
C THR A 152 9.29 4.88 -8.86
N GLY A 153 8.26 4.08 -8.58
CA GLY A 153 7.09 3.92 -9.44
C GLY A 153 6.39 5.24 -9.71
N VAL A 154 6.10 6.01 -8.66
CA VAL A 154 5.47 7.33 -8.79
C VAL A 154 6.33 8.28 -9.64
N LEU A 155 7.65 8.31 -9.40
CA LEU A 155 8.57 9.15 -10.16
C LEU A 155 8.58 8.77 -11.65
N VAL A 156 8.62 7.48 -11.95
CA VAL A 156 8.55 6.97 -13.33
C VAL A 156 7.20 7.34 -13.98
N TYR A 157 6.08 7.09 -13.30
CA TYR A 157 4.72 7.40 -13.77
C TYR A 157 4.51 8.89 -14.07
N VAL A 158 4.97 9.76 -13.18
CA VAL A 158 4.80 11.22 -13.34
C VAL A 158 5.72 11.77 -14.43
N SER A 159 6.99 11.33 -14.45
CA SER A 159 7.99 11.83 -15.40
C SER A 159 7.76 11.36 -16.84
N ARG A 160 7.04 10.22 -17.02
CA ARG A 160 6.85 9.52 -18.29
C ARG A 160 8.16 9.06 -18.92
N VAL A 161 9.15 8.71 -18.11
CA VAL A 161 10.41 8.15 -18.58
C VAL A 161 10.24 6.62 -18.63
N PRO A 162 10.63 5.94 -19.72
CA PRO A 162 11.50 6.40 -20.81
C PRO A 162 10.79 6.94 -22.06
N GLU A 163 9.47 6.80 -22.20
CA GLU A 163 8.75 7.14 -23.44
C GLU A 163 8.82 8.64 -23.81
N ARG A 164 8.99 9.51 -22.82
CA ARG A 164 9.25 10.94 -23.02
C ARG A 164 10.59 11.20 -23.71
N CYS A 165 11.60 10.37 -23.46
CA CYS A 165 12.95 10.53 -24.01
C CYS A 165 13.07 9.98 -25.43
N LYS A 166 12.26 8.96 -25.78
CA LYS A 166 12.27 8.34 -27.11
C LYS A 166 10.85 7.95 -27.54
N PRO A 167 10.05 8.90 -28.05
CA PRO A 167 8.69 8.63 -28.53
C PRO A 167 8.68 7.55 -29.63
N GLY A 168 7.68 6.67 -29.61
CA GLY A 168 7.54 5.57 -30.58
C GLY A 168 8.29 4.29 -30.22
N TRP A 169 9.33 4.35 -29.37
CA TRP A 169 10.14 3.17 -29.02
C TRP A 169 9.54 2.30 -27.91
N PHE A 170 8.70 2.89 -27.06
CA PHE A 170 8.14 2.25 -25.87
C PHE A 170 6.62 2.06 -25.98
N ASP A 171 6.07 2.09 -27.19
CA ASP A 171 4.62 2.08 -27.42
C ASP A 171 3.95 0.76 -26.97
N LEU A 172 4.68 -0.36 -27.04
CA LEU A 172 4.18 -1.69 -26.65
C LEU A 172 4.75 -2.19 -25.32
N VAL A 173 6.05 -1.99 -25.08
CA VAL A 173 6.75 -2.55 -23.92
C VAL A 173 7.68 -1.50 -23.31
N GLY A 174 7.71 -1.42 -21.98
CA GLY A 174 8.68 -0.64 -21.22
C GLY A 174 8.32 0.84 -21.07
N HIS A 175 7.10 1.26 -21.41
CA HIS A 175 6.65 2.61 -21.06
C HIS A 175 6.42 2.74 -19.55
N SER A 176 6.48 3.98 -19.05
CA SER A 176 6.41 4.31 -17.62
C SER A 176 5.25 3.66 -16.89
N HIS A 177 4.07 3.58 -17.50
CA HIS A 177 2.88 2.97 -16.88
C HIS A 177 3.02 1.45 -16.67
N GLN A 178 3.72 0.73 -17.54
CA GLN A 178 4.05 -0.68 -17.31
C GLN A 178 5.07 -0.84 -16.19
N ILE A 179 6.11 0.00 -16.19
CA ILE A 179 7.15 -0.01 -15.15
C ILE A 179 6.52 0.31 -13.78
N PHE A 180 5.59 1.26 -13.74
CA PHE A 180 4.82 1.60 -12.55
C PHE A 180 4.08 0.38 -11.99
N HIS A 181 3.34 -0.35 -12.82
CA HIS A 181 2.63 -1.57 -12.39
C HIS A 181 3.57 -2.64 -11.83
N VAL A 182 4.72 -2.87 -12.47
CA VAL A 182 5.73 -3.80 -11.97
C VAL A 182 6.22 -3.36 -10.59
N LEU A 183 6.55 -2.09 -10.42
CA LEU A 183 7.01 -1.54 -9.13
C LEU A 183 5.93 -1.58 -8.05
N VAL A 184 4.66 -1.43 -8.42
CA VAL A 184 3.53 -1.62 -7.49
C VAL A 184 3.48 -3.05 -6.98
N VAL A 185 3.60 -4.05 -7.88
CA VAL A 185 3.63 -5.47 -7.48
C VAL A 185 4.84 -5.78 -6.60
N MET A 186 6.03 -5.28 -6.96
CA MET A 186 7.24 -5.46 -6.15
C MET A 186 7.08 -4.84 -4.75
N GLY A 187 6.50 -3.64 -4.66
CA GLY A 187 6.21 -3.00 -3.38
C GLY A 187 5.21 -3.79 -2.53
N ALA A 188 4.15 -4.30 -3.14
CA ALA A 188 3.17 -5.15 -2.47
C ALA A 188 3.77 -6.48 -1.98
N LEU A 189 4.65 -7.11 -2.77
CA LEU A 189 5.37 -8.33 -2.38
C LEU A 189 6.36 -8.07 -1.23
N ALA A 190 7.08 -6.95 -1.26
CA ALA A 190 7.96 -6.55 -0.16
C ALA A 190 7.17 -6.35 1.14
N HIS A 191 6.02 -5.65 1.06
CA HIS A 191 5.14 -5.44 2.22
C HIS A 191 4.46 -6.73 2.71
N TYR A 192 4.11 -7.63 1.80
CA TYR A 192 3.65 -8.98 2.14
C TYR A 192 4.73 -9.75 2.92
N GLY A 193 5.99 -9.68 2.46
CA GLY A 193 7.15 -10.24 3.17
C GLY A 193 7.33 -9.63 4.56
N ALA A 194 7.23 -8.31 4.70
CA ALA A 194 7.25 -7.63 6.00
C ALA A 194 6.15 -8.16 6.92
N SER A 195 4.91 -8.27 6.40
CA SER A 195 3.75 -8.68 7.16
C SER A 195 3.84 -10.14 7.63
N LEU A 196 4.33 -11.05 6.78
CA LEU A 196 4.61 -12.43 7.17
C LEU A 196 5.71 -12.50 8.23
N HIS A 197 6.80 -11.77 8.04
CA HIS A 197 7.90 -11.74 8.98
C HIS A 197 7.47 -11.24 10.36
N ILE A 198 6.62 -10.19 10.40
CA ILE A 198 6.02 -9.71 11.65
C ILE A 198 5.08 -10.76 12.25
N LEU A 199 4.23 -11.40 11.45
CA LEU A 199 3.28 -12.43 11.91
C LEU A 199 4.01 -13.64 12.52
N ASP A 200 5.08 -14.11 11.88
CA ASP A 200 5.89 -15.21 12.38
C ASP A 200 6.61 -14.82 13.68
N ALA A 201 7.02 -13.55 13.80
CA ALA A 201 7.60 -13.01 15.02
C ALA A 201 6.58 -12.84 16.17
N GLN A 202 5.29 -12.66 15.88
CA GLN A 202 4.26 -12.51 16.91
C GLN A 202 4.10 -13.74 17.80
N TYR A 203 4.41 -14.93 17.27
CA TYR A 203 4.47 -16.15 18.08
C TYR A 203 5.48 -16.06 19.24
N ALA A 204 6.34 -15.03 19.27
CA ALA A 204 7.35 -14.80 20.29
C ALA A 204 7.11 -13.57 21.20
N ILE A 205 6.10 -12.72 20.92
CA ILE A 205 5.89 -11.46 21.67
C ILE A 205 4.61 -11.53 22.49
N THR A 206 4.71 -11.91 23.75
CA THR A 206 3.66 -11.68 24.74
C THR A 206 3.82 -10.25 25.26
N CYS A 207 2.79 -9.40 25.16
CA CYS A 207 2.80 -8.11 25.86
C CYS A 207 3.03 -8.40 27.35
N GLY A 208 4.23 -8.10 27.84
CA GLY A 208 4.62 -8.45 29.19
C GLY A 208 3.66 -7.80 30.18
N ARG A 209 2.90 -8.61 30.92
CA ARG A 209 2.61 -8.25 32.31
C ARG A 209 3.96 -8.04 32.95
N THR A 210 4.23 -6.79 33.34
CA THR A 210 5.28 -6.46 34.29
C THR A 210 5.29 -7.49 35.41
N ILE A 211 6.40 -8.21 35.57
CA ILE A 211 6.73 -8.91 36.81
C ILE A 211 7.15 -7.84 37.83
#